data_AF-A0A2K4XCM2-F1
#
_entry.id   AF-A0A2K4XCM2-F1
#
_cell.length_a   1.000
_cell.length_b   1.000
_cell.length_c   1.000
_cell.angle_alpha   90.00
_cell.angle_beta   90.00
_cell.angle_gamma   90.00
#
_symmetry.space_group_name_H-M   'P 1'
#
loop_
_entity.id
_entity.type
_entity.pdbx_description
1 polymer ?
#
loop_
_entity_poly.entity_id
_entity_poly.type
_entity_poly.pdbx_seq_one_letter_code
_entity_poly.pdbx_strand_id
1 'polypeptide(L)'
;MSNNLYNKVYNYGALIMLSFWYKEFPQYPKDHKDFWRTRLIAHSLLITTCYFLVLTLLNLFYFASYEIALIDAFGLFISLGICIWFNKTANVNVASWAVTLMIVSLILMFVISVGGHAHSLFWATLIPPFTFFLVGRNWGSIFSAVAFAICAYLVYLQQQQTVTIGLGSLFNLIEVGLAHILIFRFYEKTRFSAYTRLSIRNLEIQHLAETDKLTGLYNRQKFDFELSQLIAKNDVFKTPHCLLICDIDHFKNINDTYGHLVGDNVLTEFAKILKKRMRNYALIAR
;
A
#
# COMPACT_ATOMS: atom_id res chain seq x y z
N MET A 1 12.65 19.97 -11.40
CA MET A 1 11.52 20.44 -10.56
C MET A 1 10.68 19.30 -9.95
N SER A 2 10.78 18.04 -10.39
CA SER A 2 10.03 16.89 -9.84
C SER A 2 10.47 16.44 -8.43
N ASN A 3 11.75 16.56 -8.08
CA ASN A 3 12.26 16.14 -6.76
C ASN A 3 11.71 16.94 -5.58
N ASN A 4 11.27 18.19 -5.79
CA ASN A 4 10.76 19.04 -4.71
C ASN A 4 9.29 18.76 -4.34
N LEU A 5 8.49 18.25 -5.28
CA LEU A 5 7.12 17.79 -5.00
C LEU A 5 7.12 16.47 -4.22
N TYR A 6 8.10 15.60 -4.48
CA TYR A 6 8.26 14.33 -3.79
C TYR A 6 8.59 14.49 -2.30
N ASN A 7 9.36 15.52 -1.92
CA ASN A 7 9.76 15.72 -0.52
C ASN A 7 8.76 16.53 0.32
N LYS A 8 7.93 17.38 -0.31
CA LYS A 8 7.03 18.28 0.44
C LYS A 8 5.75 17.62 0.96
N VAL A 9 5.33 16.48 0.39
CA VAL A 9 4.08 15.78 0.79
C VAL A 9 4.29 14.80 1.96
N TYR A 10 5.53 14.43 2.29
CA TYR A 10 5.79 13.30 3.21
C TYR A 10 6.34 13.65 4.59
N ASN A 11 6.37 14.93 4.96
CA ASN A 11 6.83 15.33 6.30
C ASN A 11 5.66 15.32 7.30
N TYR A 12 5.20 14.12 7.66
CA TYR A 12 4.27 13.92 8.78
C TYR A 12 4.99 13.18 9.91
N GLY A 13 5.26 13.92 10.99
CA GLY A 13 5.99 13.52 12.21
C GLY A 13 5.31 12.47 13.10
N ALA A 14 4.60 11.49 12.53
CA ALA A 14 3.96 10.41 13.30
C ALA A 14 4.82 9.13 13.42
N LEU A 15 6.08 9.15 12.94
CA LEU A 15 6.95 7.97 12.88
C LEU A 15 8.02 7.91 13.99
N ILE A 16 8.07 8.91 14.88
CA ILE A 16 9.18 9.03 15.84
C ILE A 16 9.07 7.95 16.95
N MET A 17 7.86 7.66 17.46
CA MET A 17 7.70 6.76 18.62
C MET A 17 8.02 5.28 18.37
N LEU A 18 7.86 4.77 17.15
CA LEU A 18 8.16 3.36 16.81
C LEU A 18 9.38 3.21 15.90
N SER A 19 10.08 4.31 15.61
CA SER A 19 11.30 4.30 14.77
C SER A 19 12.36 3.34 15.32
N PHE A 20 12.48 3.24 16.64
CA PHE A 20 13.35 2.29 17.33
C PHE A 20 12.96 0.84 17.04
N TRP A 21 11.67 0.49 17.18
CA TRP A 21 11.17 -0.86 16.95
C TRP A 21 11.44 -1.35 15.52
N TYR A 22 11.28 -0.49 14.52
CA TYR A 22 11.53 -0.92 13.14
C TYR A 22 13.00 -1.16 12.82
N LYS A 23 13.96 -0.57 13.54
CA LYS A 23 15.39 -0.76 13.24
C LYS A 23 15.81 -2.23 13.27
N GLU A 24 15.15 -3.01 14.12
CA GLU A 24 15.40 -4.44 14.30
C GLU A 24 14.81 -5.31 13.18
N PHE A 25 13.90 -4.77 12.36
CA PHE A 25 13.23 -5.51 11.28
C PHE A 25 13.84 -5.20 9.90
N PRO A 26 13.67 -6.12 8.93
CA PRO A 26 14.12 -5.92 7.56
C PRO A 26 13.63 -4.59 6.98
N GLN A 27 14.55 -3.78 6.47
CA GLN A 27 14.23 -2.50 5.84
C GLN A 27 14.09 -2.68 4.34
N TYR A 28 12.91 -2.38 3.84
CA TYR A 28 12.66 -2.26 2.41
C TYR A 28 12.49 -0.78 2.04
N PRO A 29 12.90 -0.36 0.84
CA PRO A 29 12.56 0.97 0.36
C PRO A 29 11.04 1.06 0.08
N LYS A 30 10.49 2.28 0.14
CA LYS A 30 9.03 2.53 0.11
C LYS A 30 8.34 2.05 -1.18
N ASP A 31 9.12 1.87 -2.24
CA ASP A 31 8.71 1.40 -3.56
C ASP A 31 8.72 -0.13 -3.69
N HIS A 32 9.33 -0.85 -2.75
CA HIS A 32 9.35 -2.30 -2.74
C HIS A 32 7.99 -2.90 -2.33
N LYS A 33 7.57 -3.98 -3.01
CA LYS A 33 6.27 -4.65 -2.78
C LYS A 33 6.05 -5.09 -1.32
N ASP A 34 7.12 -5.47 -0.63
CA ASP A 34 7.05 -6.02 0.73
C ASP A 34 7.19 -4.94 1.84
N PHE A 35 7.34 -3.67 1.48
CA PHE A 35 7.49 -2.58 2.45
C PHE A 35 6.38 -2.54 3.50
N TRP A 36 5.13 -2.59 3.05
CA TRP A 36 3.98 -2.53 3.95
C TRP A 36 3.70 -3.86 4.65
N ARG A 37 4.00 -4.99 4.01
CA ARG A 37 3.88 -6.33 4.61
C ARG A 37 4.80 -6.47 5.80
N THR A 38 6.06 -6.08 5.66
CA THR A 38 7.05 -6.11 6.75
C THR A 38 6.64 -5.24 7.94
N ARG A 39 6.08 -4.05 7.67
CA ARG A 39 5.53 -3.21 8.75
C ARG A 39 4.37 -3.88 9.45
N LEU A 40 3.41 -4.43 8.72
CA LEU A 40 2.28 -5.11 9.35
C LEU A 40 2.75 -6.27 10.22
N ILE A 41 3.66 -7.12 9.70
CA ILE A 41 4.29 -8.22 10.44
C ILE A 41 4.93 -7.72 11.73
N ALA A 42 5.74 -6.66 11.67
CA ALA A 42 6.45 -6.12 12.82
C ALA A 42 5.51 -5.59 13.93
N HIS A 43 4.42 -4.89 13.58
CA HIS A 43 3.44 -4.45 14.57
C HIS A 43 2.63 -5.61 15.12
N SER A 44 2.19 -6.51 14.25
CA SER A 44 1.44 -7.71 14.64
C SER A 44 2.23 -8.53 15.64
N LEU A 45 3.53 -8.76 15.40
CA LEU A 45 4.41 -9.47 16.32
C LEU A 45 4.62 -8.71 17.64
N LEU A 46 4.81 -7.39 17.60
CA LEU A 46 4.90 -6.58 18.81
C LEU A 46 3.63 -6.70 19.67
N ILE A 47 2.47 -6.45 19.06
CA ILE A 47 1.17 -6.45 19.74
C ILE A 47 0.89 -7.84 20.31
N THR A 48 1.04 -8.90 19.51
CA THR A 48 0.78 -10.28 19.96
C THR A 48 1.74 -10.73 21.05
N THR A 49 3.02 -10.37 20.96
CA THR A 49 4.01 -10.66 22.02
C THR A 49 3.66 -9.94 23.33
N CYS A 50 3.34 -8.64 23.26
CA CYS A 50 2.89 -7.90 24.43
C CYS A 50 1.59 -8.47 25.01
N TYR A 51 0.64 -8.86 24.15
CA TYR A 51 -0.63 -9.45 24.55
C TYR A 51 -0.43 -10.77 25.28
N PHE A 52 0.33 -11.71 24.71
CA PHE A 52 0.62 -12.99 25.37
C PHE A 52 1.37 -12.79 26.69
N LEU A 53 2.31 -11.85 26.76
CA LEU A 53 3.00 -11.53 28.02
C LEU A 53 2.02 -11.05 29.09
N VAL A 54 1.15 -10.09 28.75
CA VAL A 54 0.15 -9.56 29.68
C VAL A 54 -0.82 -10.66 30.13
N LEU A 55 -1.35 -11.47 29.21
CA LEU A 55 -2.26 -12.57 29.56
C LEU A 55 -1.59 -13.62 30.44
N THR A 56 -0.35 -14.01 30.12
CA THR A 56 0.42 -14.96 30.93
C THR A 56 0.54 -14.46 32.38
N LEU A 57 0.89 -13.17 32.56
CA LEU A 57 1.04 -12.57 33.89
C LEU A 57 -0.31 -12.46 34.62
N LEU A 58 -1.37 -12.04 33.93
CA LEU A 58 -2.72 -11.98 34.52
C LEU A 58 -3.21 -13.36 34.96
N ASN A 59 -3.02 -14.38 34.13
CA ASN A 59 -3.46 -15.74 34.42
C ASN A 59 -2.65 -16.38 35.55
N LEU A 60 -1.35 -16.07 35.65
CA LEU A 60 -0.49 -16.55 36.73
C LEU A 60 -0.79 -15.88 38.08
N PHE A 61 -0.92 -14.54 38.10
CA PHE A 61 -0.95 -13.77 39.35
C PHE A 61 -2.35 -13.36 39.81
N TYR A 62 -3.27 -13.11 38.88
CA TYR A 62 -4.61 -12.60 39.21
C TYR A 62 -5.66 -13.72 39.20
N PHE A 63 -5.71 -14.52 38.14
CA PHE A 63 -6.72 -15.58 38.00
C PHE A 63 -6.28 -16.94 38.57
N ALA A 64 -5.01 -17.10 38.94
CA ALA A 64 -4.41 -18.36 39.40
C ALA A 64 -4.74 -19.58 38.50
N SER A 65 -4.89 -19.32 37.20
CA SER A 65 -5.30 -20.30 36.19
C SER A 65 -4.07 -20.80 35.42
N TYR A 66 -3.34 -21.73 36.04
CA TYR A 66 -2.04 -22.20 35.53
C TYR A 66 -2.11 -22.83 34.14
N GLU A 67 -3.19 -23.55 33.83
CA GLU A 67 -3.36 -24.18 32.50
C GLU A 67 -3.47 -23.14 31.38
N ILE A 68 -4.26 -22.10 31.58
CA ILE A 68 -4.42 -21.01 30.61
C ILE A 68 -3.11 -20.21 30.50
N ALA A 69 -2.48 -19.93 31.65
CA ALA A 69 -1.19 -19.24 31.68
C ALA A 69 -0.10 -20.00 30.89
N LEU A 70 -0.10 -21.33 30.94
CA LEU A 70 0.84 -22.15 30.16
C LEU A 70 0.59 -22.04 28.65
N ILE A 71 -0.67 -21.98 28.22
CA ILE A 71 -1.01 -21.80 26.81
C ILE A 71 -0.57 -20.42 26.32
N ASP A 72 -0.82 -19.37 27.11
CA ASP A 72 -0.39 -18.01 26.77
C ASP A 72 1.14 -17.89 26.75
N ALA A 73 1.84 -18.54 27.69
CA ALA A 73 3.29 -18.58 27.73
C ALA A 73 3.85 -19.30 26.49
N PHE A 74 3.22 -20.38 26.05
CA PHE A 74 3.60 -21.05 24.80
C PHE A 74 3.40 -20.15 23.58
N GLY A 75 2.28 -19.42 23.52
CA GLY A 75 2.03 -18.39 22.50
C GLY A 75 3.11 -17.29 22.49
N LEU A 76 3.54 -16.84 23.67
CA LEU A 76 4.63 -15.87 23.84
C LEU A 76 5.95 -16.39 23.26
N PHE A 77 6.32 -17.64 23.56
CA PHE A 77 7.53 -18.24 23.02
C PHE A 77 7.49 -18.38 21.49
N ILE A 78 6.33 -18.75 20.93
CA ILE A 78 6.12 -18.80 19.48
C ILE A 78 6.28 -17.40 18.86
N SER A 79 5.63 -16.38 19.41
CA SER A 79 5.66 -15.03 18.84
C SER A 79 7.08 -14.45 18.87
N LEU A 80 7.81 -14.67 19.97
CA LEU A 80 9.23 -14.30 20.09
C LEU A 80 10.10 -15.07 19.10
N GLY A 81 9.86 -16.38 18.95
CA GLY A 81 10.57 -17.23 17.99
C GLY A 81 10.40 -16.74 16.55
N ILE A 82 9.16 -16.42 16.15
CA ILE A 82 8.86 -15.84 14.82
C ILE A 82 9.55 -14.49 14.66
N CYS A 83 9.52 -13.63 15.69
CA CYS A 83 10.17 -12.33 15.68
C CYS A 83 11.69 -12.44 15.44
N ILE A 84 12.37 -13.25 16.25
CA ILE A 84 13.82 -13.48 16.13
C ILE A 84 14.17 -14.10 14.78
N TRP A 85 13.39 -15.07 14.32
CA TRP A 85 13.60 -15.72 13.04
C TRP A 85 13.42 -14.76 11.85
N PHE A 86 12.38 -13.92 11.88
CA PHE A 86 12.12 -12.97 10.82
C PHE A 86 13.19 -11.88 10.74
N ASN A 87 13.69 -11.41 11.90
CA ASN A 87 14.80 -10.46 11.95
C ASN A 87 16.09 -11.03 11.33
N LYS A 88 16.34 -12.33 11.48
CA LYS A 88 17.51 -12.99 10.89
C LYS A 88 17.36 -13.30 9.40
N THR A 89 16.19 -13.72 8.95
CA THR A 89 16.00 -14.27 7.60
C THR A 89 15.44 -13.27 6.59
N ALA A 90 14.77 -12.21 7.05
CA ALA A 90 14.04 -11.27 6.23
C ALA A 90 13.02 -11.91 5.26
N ASN A 91 12.63 -13.17 5.47
CA ASN A 91 11.73 -13.87 4.57
C ASN A 91 10.27 -13.52 4.87
N VAL A 92 9.78 -12.50 4.16
CA VAL A 92 8.44 -11.93 4.34
C VAL A 92 7.33 -12.94 4.05
N ASN A 93 7.53 -13.87 3.12
CA ASN A 93 6.49 -14.83 2.75
C ASN A 93 6.22 -15.82 3.88
N VAL A 94 7.27 -16.46 4.41
CA VAL A 94 7.14 -17.40 5.53
C VAL A 94 6.65 -16.67 6.79
N ALA A 95 7.18 -15.48 7.08
CA ALA A 95 6.73 -14.68 8.22
C ALA A 95 5.25 -14.27 8.11
N SER A 96 4.78 -13.93 6.90
CA SER A 96 3.37 -13.62 6.65
C SER A 96 2.45 -14.80 6.99
N TRP A 97 2.84 -16.01 6.58
CA TRP A 97 2.12 -17.24 6.91
C TRP A 97 2.14 -17.54 8.40
N ALA A 98 3.31 -17.48 9.04
CA ALA A 98 3.45 -17.74 10.47
C ALA A 98 2.60 -16.78 11.33
N VAL A 99 2.68 -15.48 11.05
CA VAL A 99 1.87 -14.45 11.76
C VAL A 99 0.38 -14.64 11.50
N THR A 100 0.00 -14.98 10.27
CA THR A 100 -1.40 -15.23 9.92
C THR A 100 -1.96 -16.41 10.69
N LEU A 101 -1.26 -17.56 10.69
CA LEU A 101 -1.67 -18.74 11.42
C LEU A 101 -1.75 -18.47 12.93
N MET A 102 -0.79 -17.74 13.49
CA MET A 102 -0.79 -17.36 14.90
C MET A 102 -2.00 -16.49 15.26
N ILE A 103 -2.26 -15.41 14.50
CA ILE A 103 -3.39 -14.50 14.78
C ILE A 103 -4.74 -15.20 14.58
N VAL A 104 -4.90 -15.96 13.49
CA VAL A 104 -6.14 -16.70 13.22
C VAL A 104 -6.39 -17.72 14.32
N SER A 105 -5.37 -18.48 14.72
CA SER A 105 -5.50 -19.46 15.80
C SER A 105 -5.83 -18.81 17.13
N LEU A 106 -5.17 -17.68 17.46
CA LEU A 106 -5.45 -16.92 18.68
C LEU A 106 -6.90 -16.44 18.72
N ILE A 107 -7.37 -15.80 17.65
CA ILE A 107 -8.75 -15.29 17.57
C ILE A 107 -9.76 -16.42 17.63
N LEU A 108 -9.57 -17.49 16.86
CA LEU A 108 -10.52 -18.62 16.85
C LEU A 108 -10.52 -19.37 18.18
N MET A 109 -9.35 -19.56 18.80
CA MET A 109 -9.25 -20.20 20.11
C MET A 109 -9.99 -19.40 21.18
N PHE A 110 -9.86 -18.07 21.19
CA PHE A 110 -10.64 -17.19 22.06
C PHE A 110 -12.16 -17.26 21.78
N VAL A 111 -12.56 -17.18 20.51
CA VAL A 111 -13.98 -17.21 20.13
C VAL A 111 -14.63 -18.54 20.53
N ILE A 112 -13.93 -19.66 20.32
CA ILE A 112 -14.40 -21.01 20.65
C ILE A 112 -14.41 -21.23 22.16
N SER A 113 -13.37 -20.78 22.90
CA SER A 113 -13.29 -20.99 24.35
C SER A 113 -14.36 -20.21 25.11
N VAL A 114 -14.71 -19.01 24.64
CA VAL A 114 -15.82 -18.20 25.16
C VAL A 114 -17.16 -18.67 24.58
N GLY A 115 -17.16 -19.62 23.64
CA GLY A 115 -18.35 -20.17 23.02
C GLY A 115 -19.13 -19.17 22.18
N GLY A 116 -18.57 -18.02 21.79
CA GLY A 116 -19.31 -16.95 21.12
C GLY A 116 -20.09 -16.01 22.05
N HIS A 117 -20.05 -16.23 23.37
CA HIS A 117 -20.69 -15.35 24.35
C HIS A 117 -19.99 -13.98 24.44
N ALA A 118 -20.63 -13.04 25.16
CA ALA A 118 -20.13 -11.69 25.37
C ALA A 118 -19.73 -10.96 24.07
N HIS A 119 -20.42 -11.26 22.97
CA HIS A 119 -20.13 -10.73 21.64
C HIS A 119 -18.69 -10.98 21.15
N SER A 120 -18.03 -12.04 21.65
CA SER A 120 -16.68 -12.44 21.24
C SER A 120 -16.57 -12.73 19.73
N LEU A 121 -17.67 -13.10 19.07
CA LEU A 121 -17.73 -13.33 17.62
C LEU A 121 -17.25 -12.13 16.79
N PHE A 122 -17.31 -10.90 17.32
CA PHE A 122 -16.79 -9.72 16.62
C PHE A 122 -15.29 -9.81 16.35
N TRP A 123 -14.50 -10.52 17.18
CA TRP A 123 -13.07 -10.69 16.93
C TRP A 123 -12.76 -11.40 15.60
N ALA A 124 -13.63 -12.30 15.15
CA ALA A 124 -13.48 -13.00 13.88
C ALA A 124 -13.49 -12.04 12.67
N THR A 125 -14.10 -10.86 12.80
CA THR A 125 -14.13 -9.85 11.73
C THR A 125 -12.76 -9.20 11.47
N LEU A 126 -11.79 -9.35 12.40
CA LEU A 126 -10.41 -8.93 12.19
C LEU A 126 -9.61 -9.94 11.34
N ILE A 127 -10.06 -11.18 11.19
CA ILE A 127 -9.35 -12.21 10.42
C ILE A 127 -9.21 -11.84 8.93
N PRO A 128 -10.28 -11.42 8.21
CA PRO A 128 -10.17 -11.04 6.81
C PRO A 128 -9.08 -9.99 6.53
N PRO A 129 -9.07 -8.79 7.15
CA PRO A 129 -8.06 -7.79 6.81
C PRO A 129 -6.62 -8.24 7.13
N PHE A 130 -6.36 -9.13 8.09
CA PHE A 130 -5.00 -9.67 8.24
C PHE A 130 -4.65 -10.68 7.14
N THR A 131 -5.53 -11.64 6.88
CA THR A 131 -5.26 -12.72 5.93
C THR A 131 -5.18 -12.23 4.48
N PHE A 132 -6.08 -11.33 4.05
CA PHE A 132 -6.03 -10.72 2.71
C PHE A 132 -4.72 -9.96 2.48
N PHE A 133 -4.21 -9.27 3.50
CA PHE A 133 -2.99 -8.48 3.37
C PHE A 133 -1.72 -9.34 3.34
N LEU A 134 -1.64 -10.34 4.22
CA LEU A 134 -0.41 -11.09 4.47
C LEU A 134 -0.22 -12.26 3.52
N VAL A 135 -1.28 -13.05 3.28
CA VAL A 135 -1.23 -14.29 2.49
C VAL A 135 -1.98 -14.20 1.16
N GLY A 136 -2.65 -13.06 0.90
CA GLY A 136 -3.27 -12.75 -0.38
C GLY A 136 -4.72 -13.22 -0.51
N ARG A 137 -5.33 -12.93 -1.67
CA ARG A 137 -6.77 -13.06 -1.90
C ARG A 137 -7.30 -14.49 -1.73
N ASN A 138 -6.66 -15.48 -2.35
CA ASN A 138 -7.20 -16.83 -2.39
C ASN A 138 -7.22 -17.47 -1.00
N TRP A 139 -6.08 -17.48 -0.32
CA TRP A 139 -5.97 -18.01 1.03
C TRP A 139 -6.69 -17.16 2.06
N GLY A 140 -6.70 -15.83 1.89
CA GLY A 140 -7.46 -14.92 2.74
C GLY A 140 -8.96 -15.19 2.72
N SER A 141 -9.52 -15.46 1.54
CA SER A 141 -10.92 -15.89 1.40
C SER A 141 -11.20 -17.21 2.11
N ILE A 142 -10.30 -18.20 2.02
CA ILE A 142 -10.46 -19.50 2.67
C ILE A 142 -10.48 -19.34 4.20
N PHE A 143 -9.46 -18.69 4.79
CA PHE A 143 -9.41 -18.48 6.24
C PHE A 143 -10.63 -17.71 6.76
N SER A 144 -11.06 -16.68 6.02
CA SER A 144 -12.24 -15.89 6.38
C SER A 144 -13.52 -16.73 6.34
N ALA A 145 -13.71 -17.54 5.28
CA ALA A 145 -14.87 -18.41 5.15
C ALA A 145 -14.92 -19.47 6.26
N VAL A 146 -13.79 -20.08 6.59
CA VAL A 146 -13.69 -21.04 7.71
C VAL A 146 -14.03 -20.36 9.03
N ALA A 147 -13.45 -19.18 9.32
CA ALA A 147 -13.72 -18.45 10.55
C ALA A 147 -15.20 -18.08 10.70
N PHE A 148 -15.82 -17.56 9.64
CA PHE A 148 -17.24 -17.20 9.69
C PHE A 148 -18.18 -18.41 9.70
N ALA A 149 -17.78 -19.55 9.10
CA ALA A 149 -18.53 -20.80 9.24
C ALA A 149 -18.52 -21.30 10.69
N ILE A 150 -17.37 -21.21 11.38
CA ILE A 150 -17.27 -21.52 12.82
C ILE A 150 -18.17 -20.57 13.63
N CYS A 151 -18.12 -19.25 13.36
CA CYS A 151 -19.00 -18.30 14.04
C CYS A 151 -20.49 -18.61 13.80
N ALA A 152 -20.88 -18.92 12.57
CA ALA A 152 -22.25 -19.29 12.24
C ALA A 152 -22.70 -20.56 12.97
N TYR A 153 -21.82 -21.56 13.09
CA TYR A 153 -22.08 -22.76 13.86
C TYR A 153 -22.25 -22.48 15.36
N LEU A 154 -21.39 -21.63 15.95
CA LEU A 154 -21.53 -21.23 17.36
C LEU A 154 -22.86 -20.48 17.60
N VAL A 155 -23.25 -19.58 16.71
CA VAL A 155 -24.56 -18.90 16.78
C VAL A 155 -25.72 -19.90 16.69
N TYR A 156 -25.61 -20.90 15.81
CA TYR A 156 -26.60 -21.96 15.69
C TYR A 156 -26.80 -22.75 17.00
N LEU A 157 -25.71 -23.06 17.71
CA LEU A 157 -25.78 -23.74 19.01
C LEU A 157 -26.45 -22.90 20.12
N GLN A 158 -26.54 -21.58 19.94
CA GLN A 158 -27.05 -20.65 20.94
C GLN A 158 -28.48 -20.17 20.70
N GLN A 159 -29.21 -20.73 19.71
CA GLN A 159 -30.52 -20.22 19.27
C GLN A 159 -31.57 -20.01 20.38
N GLN A 160 -31.50 -20.81 21.46
CA GLN A 160 -32.48 -20.75 22.55
C GLN A 160 -31.96 -20.02 23.80
N GLN A 161 -30.76 -19.46 23.76
CA GLN A 161 -30.17 -18.73 24.88
C GLN A 161 -30.51 -17.24 24.83
N THR A 162 -30.77 -16.64 25.99
CA THR A 162 -30.97 -15.21 26.11
C THR A 162 -29.64 -14.47 25.99
N VAL A 163 -29.57 -13.51 25.07
CA VAL A 163 -28.38 -12.67 24.88
C VAL A 163 -28.35 -11.61 25.97
N THR A 164 -27.37 -11.67 26.86
CA THR A 164 -27.13 -10.66 27.88
C THR A 164 -26.02 -9.70 27.46
N ILE A 165 -26.23 -8.40 27.67
CA ILE A 165 -25.23 -7.36 27.39
C ILE A 165 -24.58 -6.99 28.72
N GLY A 166 -23.41 -7.58 29.00
CA GLY A 166 -22.58 -7.25 30.16
C GLY A 166 -21.40 -6.35 29.82
N LEU A 167 -20.62 -5.97 30.84
CA LEU A 167 -19.38 -5.18 30.67
C LEU A 167 -18.38 -5.86 29.74
N GLY A 168 -18.27 -7.20 29.76
CA GLY A 168 -17.40 -7.94 28.83
C GLY A 168 -17.78 -7.72 27.36
N SER A 169 -19.08 -7.64 27.05
CA SER A 169 -19.57 -7.30 25.71
C SER A 169 -19.15 -5.89 25.29
N LEU A 170 -19.21 -4.93 26.21
CA LEU A 170 -18.79 -3.54 25.97
C LEU A 170 -17.29 -3.46 25.67
N PHE A 171 -16.44 -4.13 26.47
CA PHE A 171 -14.99 -4.17 26.23
C PHE A 171 -14.65 -4.79 24.88
N ASN A 172 -15.23 -5.96 24.56
CA ASN A 172 -15.03 -6.61 23.26
C ASN A 172 -15.42 -5.69 22.09
N LEU A 173 -16.55 -4.99 22.19
CA LEU A 173 -17.01 -4.09 21.14
C LEU A 173 -16.05 -2.90 20.96
N ILE A 174 -15.59 -2.29 22.05
CA ILE A 174 -14.64 -1.17 22.01
C ILE A 174 -13.30 -1.62 21.43
N GLU A 175 -12.75 -2.74 21.90
CA GLU A 175 -11.45 -3.27 21.46
C GLU A 175 -11.46 -3.61 19.97
N VAL A 176 -12.48 -4.35 19.52
CA VAL A 176 -12.64 -4.68 18.10
C VAL A 176 -12.90 -3.43 17.25
N GLY A 177 -13.68 -2.48 17.76
CA GLY A 177 -13.94 -1.20 17.08
C GLY A 177 -12.65 -0.39 16.86
N LEU A 178 -11.82 -0.27 17.90
CA LEU A 178 -10.52 0.39 17.81
C LEU A 178 -9.57 -0.35 16.86
N ALA A 179 -9.53 -1.69 16.92
CA ALA A 179 -8.73 -2.50 16.01
C ALA A 179 -9.15 -2.29 14.54
N HIS A 180 -10.45 -2.20 14.25
CA HIS A 180 -10.94 -1.86 12.92
C HIS A 180 -10.51 -0.48 12.46
N ILE A 181 -10.65 0.54 13.31
CA ILE A 181 -10.24 1.91 12.95
C ILE A 181 -8.76 1.93 12.59
N LEU A 182 -7.91 1.26 13.38
CA LEU A 182 -6.48 1.18 13.12
C LEU A 182 -6.17 0.43 11.82
N ILE A 183 -6.79 -0.72 11.59
CA ILE A 183 -6.52 -1.52 10.39
C ILE A 183 -7.04 -0.82 9.13
N PHE A 184 -8.23 -0.21 9.16
CA PHE A 184 -8.75 0.56 8.03
C PHE A 184 -7.89 1.78 7.71
N ARG A 185 -7.40 2.51 8.72
CA ARG A 185 -6.45 3.61 8.51
C ARG A 185 -5.14 3.14 7.91
N PHE A 186 -4.63 1.98 8.34
CA PHE A 186 -3.43 1.36 7.76
C PHE A 186 -3.65 0.96 6.29
N TYR A 187 -4.79 0.34 5.99
CA TYR A 187 -5.18 -0.05 4.65
C TYR A 187 -5.34 1.14 3.71
N GLU A 188 -6.07 2.17 4.14
CA GLU A 188 -6.30 3.38 3.34
C GLU A 188 -4.98 4.09 3.04
N LYS A 189 -4.09 4.22 4.03
CA LYS A 189 -2.75 4.78 3.83
C LYS A 189 -1.94 3.99 2.81
N THR A 190 -1.99 2.66 2.90
CA THR A 190 -1.26 1.76 1.98
C THR A 190 -1.83 1.87 0.56
N ARG A 191 -3.15 1.82 0.42
CA ARG A 191 -3.88 1.92 -0.84
C ARG A 191 -3.65 3.27 -1.52
N PHE A 192 -3.80 4.36 -0.78
CA PHE A 192 -3.56 5.72 -1.28
C PHE A 192 -2.13 5.88 -1.79
N SER A 193 -1.15 5.36 -1.05
CA SER A 193 0.25 5.38 -1.47
C SER A 193 0.48 4.60 -2.77
N ALA A 194 -0.17 3.44 -2.94
CA ALA A 194 -0.10 2.66 -4.18
C ALA A 194 -0.78 3.37 -5.36
N TYR A 195 -1.96 3.95 -5.15
CA TYR A 195 -2.69 4.69 -6.17
C TYR A 195 -1.90 5.89 -6.69
N THR A 196 -1.32 6.69 -5.78
CA THR A 196 -0.49 7.85 -6.15
C THR A 196 0.77 7.43 -6.91
N ARG A 197 1.39 6.29 -6.57
CA ARG A 197 2.52 5.77 -7.34
C ARG A 197 2.11 5.37 -8.76
N LEU A 198 0.97 4.71 -8.88
CA LEU A 198 0.44 4.31 -10.19
C LEU A 198 0.12 5.52 -11.05
N SER A 199 -0.51 6.56 -10.49
CA SER A 199 -0.83 7.78 -11.24
C SER A 199 0.42 8.52 -11.71
N ILE A 200 1.45 8.64 -10.86
CA ILE A 200 2.73 9.27 -11.26
C ILE A 200 3.40 8.47 -12.40
N ARG A 201 3.49 7.15 -12.29
CA ARG A 201 4.07 6.33 -13.37
C ARG A 201 3.28 6.42 -14.67
N ASN A 202 1.95 6.48 -14.59
CA ASN A 202 1.12 6.66 -15.77
C ASN A 202 1.38 8.03 -16.43
N LEU A 203 1.55 9.09 -15.65
CA LEU A 203 1.94 10.41 -16.19
C LEU A 203 3.32 10.38 -16.84
N GLU A 204 4.30 9.69 -16.26
CA GLU A 204 5.64 9.53 -16.85
C GLU A 204 5.58 8.74 -18.17
N ILE A 205 4.84 7.63 -18.19
CA ILE A 205 4.62 6.83 -19.40
C ILE A 205 3.92 7.66 -20.47
N GLN A 206 2.89 8.41 -20.11
CA GLN A 206 2.20 9.30 -21.03
C GLN A 206 3.15 10.36 -21.60
N HIS A 207 3.96 11.00 -20.75
CA HIS A 207 4.93 12.00 -21.21
C HIS A 207 5.95 11.40 -22.20
N LEU A 208 6.46 10.21 -21.92
CA LEU A 208 7.38 9.50 -22.81
C LEU A 208 6.71 9.05 -24.12
N ALA A 209 5.41 8.75 -24.08
CA ALA A 209 4.63 8.36 -25.25
C ALA A 209 4.19 9.57 -26.10
N GLU A 210 4.11 10.77 -25.53
CA GLU A 210 3.68 11.99 -26.20
C GLU A 210 4.85 12.84 -26.73
N THR A 211 6.10 12.50 -26.41
CA THR A 211 7.27 13.32 -26.76
C THR A 211 8.28 12.58 -27.65
N ASP A 212 8.97 13.34 -28.51
CA ASP A 212 10.13 12.87 -29.27
C ASP A 212 11.33 12.69 -28.32
N LYS A 213 11.95 11.51 -28.33
CA LYS A 213 13.02 11.17 -27.38
C LYS A 213 14.27 12.03 -27.54
N LEU A 214 14.57 12.48 -28.76
CA LEU A 214 15.77 13.25 -29.05
C LEU A 214 15.61 14.73 -28.65
N THR A 215 14.49 15.35 -29.03
CA THR A 215 14.28 16.80 -28.82
C THR A 215 13.45 17.16 -27.59
N GLY A 216 12.70 16.19 -27.04
CA GLY A 216 11.71 16.40 -25.99
C GLY A 216 10.54 17.29 -26.41
N LEU A 217 10.39 17.61 -27.70
CA LEU A 217 9.17 18.23 -28.25
C LEU A 217 8.03 17.21 -28.23
N TYR A 218 6.79 17.65 -28.41
CA TYR A 218 5.71 16.69 -28.65
C TYR A 218 6.01 15.90 -29.92
N ASN A 219 5.62 14.64 -29.95
CA ASN A 219 5.73 13.86 -31.19
C ASN A 219 4.54 14.14 -32.11
N ARG A 220 4.66 13.67 -33.35
CA ARG A 220 3.57 13.75 -34.34
C ARG A 220 2.22 13.22 -33.84
N GLN A 221 2.20 12.10 -33.11
CA GLN A 221 0.93 11.54 -32.60
C GLN A 221 0.23 12.51 -31.65
N LYS A 222 0.98 13.15 -30.75
CA LYS A 222 0.45 14.16 -29.84
C LYS A 222 0.04 15.43 -30.60
N PHE A 223 0.80 15.83 -31.62
CA PHE A 223 0.42 16.95 -32.49
C PHE A 223 -0.93 16.71 -33.17
N ASP A 224 -1.12 15.55 -33.80
CA ASP A 224 -2.36 15.21 -34.50
C ASP A 224 -3.56 15.20 -33.55
N PHE A 225 -3.39 14.66 -32.34
CA PHE A 225 -4.40 14.69 -31.28
C PHE A 225 -4.77 16.13 -30.89
N GLU A 226 -3.80 16.97 -30.53
CA GLU A 226 -4.08 18.35 -30.09
C GLU A 226 -4.64 19.21 -31.23
N LEU A 227 -4.19 19.01 -32.48
CA LEU A 227 -4.72 19.68 -33.65
C LEU A 227 -6.21 19.35 -33.86
N SER A 228 -6.60 18.07 -33.76
CA SER A 228 -8.00 17.67 -33.88
C SER A 228 -8.88 18.30 -32.79
N GLN A 229 -8.39 18.39 -31.57
CA GLN A 229 -9.09 19.03 -30.44
C GLN A 229 -9.26 20.54 -30.65
N LEU A 230 -8.25 21.21 -31.20
CA LEU A 230 -8.31 22.63 -31.53
C LEU A 230 -9.33 22.91 -32.64
N ILE A 231 -9.34 22.10 -33.70
CA ILE A 231 -10.32 22.23 -34.79
C ILE A 231 -11.75 22.08 -34.26
N ALA A 232 -12.02 21.03 -33.47
CA ALA A 232 -13.34 20.77 -32.92
C ALA A 232 -13.84 21.89 -31.97
N LYS A 233 -12.94 22.50 -31.17
CA LYS A 233 -13.29 23.64 -30.31
C LYS A 233 -13.56 24.91 -31.12
N ASN A 234 -12.85 25.10 -32.22
CA ASN A 234 -12.97 26.28 -33.04
C ASN A 234 -14.33 26.37 -33.74
N ASP A 235 -14.97 25.22 -34.03
CA ASP A 235 -16.34 25.17 -34.55
C ASP A 235 -17.35 25.87 -33.62
N VAL A 236 -17.06 25.91 -32.33
CA VAL A 236 -17.89 26.54 -31.30
C VAL A 236 -17.45 27.97 -31.01
N PHE A 237 -16.17 28.19 -30.73
CA PHE A 237 -15.66 29.47 -30.19
C PHE A 237 -15.13 30.45 -31.25
N LYS A 238 -14.94 30.01 -32.51
CA LYS A 238 -14.44 30.82 -33.63
C LYS A 238 -13.17 31.64 -33.33
N THR A 239 -12.21 31.03 -32.63
CA THR A 239 -10.91 31.61 -32.34
C THR A 239 -9.89 31.33 -33.46
N PRO A 240 -9.24 32.35 -34.05
CA PRO A 240 -8.25 32.13 -35.10
C PRO A 240 -6.98 31.44 -34.55
N HIS A 241 -6.48 30.45 -35.29
CA HIS A 241 -5.24 29.72 -35.00
C HIS A 241 -4.25 29.82 -36.17
N CYS A 242 -2.95 29.66 -35.91
CA CYS A 242 -1.90 29.65 -36.92
C CYS A 242 -1.06 28.37 -36.77
N LEU A 243 -0.77 27.70 -37.89
CA LEU A 243 0.11 26.54 -37.96
C LEU A 243 1.38 26.93 -38.73
N LEU A 244 2.54 26.72 -38.11
CA LEU A 244 3.85 26.89 -38.74
C LEU A 244 4.49 25.51 -38.92
N ILE A 245 4.86 25.19 -40.15
CA ILE A 245 5.68 24.02 -40.49
C ILE A 245 7.05 24.55 -40.91
N CYS A 246 8.12 24.04 -40.32
CA CYS A 246 9.49 24.48 -40.56
C CYS A 246 10.43 23.29 -40.72
N ASP A 247 11.50 23.49 -41.50
CA ASP A 247 12.56 22.50 -41.74
C ASP A 247 13.94 23.18 -41.56
N ILE A 248 14.98 22.40 -41.24
CA ILE A 248 16.35 22.91 -41.08
C ILE A 248 17.06 22.83 -42.44
N ASP A 249 17.39 23.99 -43.00
CA ASP A 249 18.07 24.08 -44.28
C ASP A 249 19.42 23.34 -44.27
N HIS A 250 19.68 22.58 -45.33
CA HIS A 250 20.93 21.83 -45.53
C HIS A 250 21.31 20.88 -44.39
N PHE A 251 20.34 20.40 -43.60
CA PHE A 251 20.62 19.51 -42.45
C PHE A 251 21.37 18.22 -42.84
N LYS A 252 21.12 17.70 -44.05
CA LYS A 252 21.86 16.54 -44.58
C LYS A 252 23.37 16.82 -44.69
N ASN A 253 23.77 18.01 -45.15
CA ASN A 253 25.19 18.37 -45.27
C ASN A 253 25.87 18.39 -43.90
N ILE A 254 25.15 18.80 -42.84
CA ILE A 254 25.65 18.77 -41.47
C ILE A 254 25.92 17.32 -41.04
N ASN A 255 24.95 16.42 -41.25
CA ASN A 255 25.11 15.00 -40.95
C ASN A 255 26.27 14.36 -41.72
N ASP A 256 26.38 14.66 -43.02
CA ASP A 256 27.40 14.07 -43.89
C ASP A 256 28.81 14.60 -43.57
N THR A 257 28.93 15.86 -43.11
CA THR A 257 30.23 16.49 -42.79
C THR A 257 30.70 16.20 -41.37
N TYR A 258 29.79 16.22 -40.39
CA TYR A 258 30.12 16.17 -38.96
C TYR A 258 29.60 14.94 -38.23
N GLY A 259 28.84 14.08 -38.92
CA GLY A 259 28.24 12.86 -38.37
C GLY A 259 26.90 13.10 -37.66
N HIS A 260 26.14 12.01 -37.50
CA HIS A 260 24.79 12.03 -36.93
C HIS A 260 24.72 12.56 -35.49
N LEU A 261 25.76 12.32 -34.66
CA LEU A 261 25.80 12.84 -33.29
C LEU A 261 25.79 14.39 -33.26
N VAL A 262 26.43 15.02 -34.24
CA VAL A 262 26.41 16.49 -34.36
C VAL A 262 25.05 16.97 -34.88
N GLY A 263 24.44 16.24 -35.82
CA GLY A 263 23.06 16.50 -36.25
C GLY A 263 22.05 16.42 -35.11
N ASP A 264 22.16 15.41 -34.25
CA ASP A 264 21.31 15.24 -33.07
C ASP A 264 21.44 16.41 -32.09
N ASN A 265 22.65 16.94 -31.91
CA ASN A 265 22.90 18.15 -31.12
C ASN A 265 22.23 19.39 -31.75
N VAL A 266 22.33 19.55 -33.08
CA VAL A 266 21.67 20.64 -33.80
C VAL A 266 20.15 20.59 -33.62
N LEU A 267 19.55 19.41 -33.76
CA LEU A 267 18.10 19.21 -33.54
C LEU A 267 17.69 19.55 -32.10
N THR A 268 18.48 19.11 -31.13
CA THR A 268 18.23 19.36 -29.71
C THR A 268 18.29 20.85 -29.38
N GLU A 269 19.30 21.57 -29.88
CA GLU A 269 19.41 23.02 -29.69
C GLU A 269 18.33 23.80 -30.43
N PHE A 270 17.98 23.40 -31.65
CA PHE A 270 16.88 24.01 -32.39
C PHE A 270 15.55 23.88 -31.62
N ALA A 271 15.24 22.70 -31.08
CA ALA A 271 14.07 22.48 -30.25
C ALA A 271 14.06 23.35 -28.98
N LYS A 272 15.20 23.53 -28.32
CA LYS A 272 15.32 24.44 -27.16
C LYS A 272 15.07 25.90 -27.54
N ILE A 273 15.60 26.34 -28.69
CA ILE A 273 15.38 27.69 -29.21
C ILE A 273 13.89 27.92 -29.48
N LEU A 274 13.23 26.98 -30.16
CA LEU A 274 11.79 27.04 -30.41
C LEU A 274 11.00 27.17 -29.10
N LYS A 275 11.24 26.28 -28.13
CA LYS A 275 10.57 26.34 -26.81
C LYS A 275 10.79 27.66 -26.07
N LYS A 276 11.98 28.25 -26.16
CA LYS A 276 12.31 29.51 -25.47
C LYS A 276 11.68 30.74 -26.14
N ARG A 277 11.52 30.71 -27.47
CA ARG A 277 10.99 31.85 -28.24
C ARG A 277 9.47 31.87 -28.33
N MET A 278 8.84 30.70 -28.24
CA MET A 278 7.39 30.56 -28.32
C MET A 278 6.72 30.83 -26.96
N ARG A 279 5.47 31.31 -27.00
CA ARG A 279 4.66 31.54 -25.79
C ARG A 279 4.29 30.19 -25.13
N ASN A 280 4.06 30.19 -23.82
CA ASN A 280 3.80 28.97 -23.03
C ASN A 280 2.59 28.12 -23.49
N TYR A 281 1.67 28.70 -24.26
CA TYR A 281 0.51 28.00 -24.80
C TYR A 281 0.70 27.49 -26.24
N ALA A 282 1.87 27.73 -26.85
CA ALA A 282 2.16 27.22 -28.19
C ALA A 282 2.40 25.70 -28.16
N LEU A 283 1.70 24.97 -29.03
CA LEU A 283 1.95 23.56 -29.29
C LEU A 283 3.16 23.45 -30.22
N ILE A 284 4.23 22.79 -29.77
CA ILE A 284 5.45 22.59 -30.56
C ILE A 284 5.74 21.10 -30.64
N ALA A 285 5.87 20.59 -31.86
CA ALA A 285 6.02 19.16 -32.11
C ALA A 285 7.08 18.87 -33.17
N ARG A 286 7.54 17.61 -33.19
CA ARG A 286 8.44 17.02 -34.17
C ARG A 286 7.88 15.69 -34.69
#